data_AF-A0A7X2TN70-F1
#
_entry.id   AF-A0A7X2TN70-F1
#
_cell.length_a   1.000
_cell.length_b   1.000
_cell.length_c   1.000
_cell.angle_alpha   90.00
_cell.angle_beta   90.00
_cell.angle_gamma   90.00
#
_symmetry.space_group_name_H-M   'P 1'
#
loop_
_entity.id
_entity.type
_entity.pdbx_description
1 polymer ?
#
loop_
_entity_poly.entity_id
_entity_poly.type
_entity_poly.pdbx_seq_one_letter_code
_entity_poly.pdbx_strand_id
1 'polypeptide(L)'
;MSQFWNGEVLAAPNLITVCVDESQASEISGRLYHGYSQEPQSFENVVQLIRYMADFYDSIRFPESSVVLREFSTEKRAMEELHEKSMEYQ
;
A
#
# COMPACT_ATOMS: atom_id res chain seq x y z
N MET A 1 -6.72 0.89 19.88
CA MET A 1 -6.41 2.01 20.80
C MET A 1 -5.81 3.14 19.99
N SER A 2 -6.50 4.27 19.85
CA SER A 2 -6.00 5.41 19.08
C SER A 2 -4.78 6.02 19.75
N GLN A 3 -3.66 6.10 19.04
CA GLN A 3 -2.44 6.74 19.54
C GLN A 3 -2.59 8.25 19.41
N PHE A 4 -2.81 8.92 20.54
CA PHE A 4 -2.84 10.37 20.63
C PHE A 4 -1.41 10.88 20.88
N TRP A 5 -0.97 11.89 20.12
CA TRP A 5 0.24 12.66 20.39
C TRP A 5 -0.17 14.13 20.49
N ASN A 6 0.17 14.80 21.59
CA ASN A 6 -0.08 16.23 21.84
C ASN A 6 -1.53 16.74 21.65
N GLY A 7 -2.54 15.87 21.85
CA GLY A 7 -3.94 16.30 21.89
C GLY A 7 -4.62 16.50 20.52
N GLU A 8 -3.94 16.20 19.41
CA GLU A 8 -4.58 16.14 18.08
C GLU A 8 -4.98 14.71 17.71
N VAL A 9 -6.15 14.57 17.07
CA VAL A 9 -6.54 13.34 16.39
C VAL A 9 -5.69 13.26 15.13
N LEU A 10 -4.57 12.53 15.22
CA LEU A 10 -3.84 12.14 14.02
C LEU A 10 -4.80 11.32 13.16
N ALA A 11 -5.16 11.84 11.98
CA ALA A 11 -5.80 11.04 10.96
C ALA A 11 -4.89 9.81 10.74
N ALA A 12 -5.36 8.64 11.22
CA ALA A 12 -4.68 7.34 11.23
C ALA A 12 -3.14 7.43 11.15
N PRO A 13 -2.41 7.69 12.26
CA PRO A 13 -0.97 7.77 12.22
C PRO A 13 -0.43 6.38 11.88
N ASN A 14 -0.01 6.23 10.62
CA ASN A 14 0.48 5.02 9.98
C ASN A 14 -0.50 3.83 10.01
N LEU A 15 -0.99 3.44 8.83
CA LEU A 15 -1.89 2.30 8.65
C LEU A 15 -1.27 0.97 9.13
N ILE A 16 0.06 0.92 9.15
CA ILE A 16 0.88 -0.16 9.68
C ILE A 16 2.09 0.40 10.45
N THR A 17 2.65 -0.39 11.37
CA THR A 17 3.93 -0.14 12.04
C THR A 17 4.80 -1.38 11.91
N VAL A 18 6.05 -1.21 11.49
CA VAL A 18 7.02 -2.31 11.35
C VAL A 18 8.08 -2.17 12.44
N CYS A 19 8.25 -3.23 13.24
CA CYS A 19 9.36 -3.37 14.19
C CYS A 19 10.37 -4.37 13.64
N VAL A 20 11.64 -3.99 13.59
CA VAL A 20 12.74 -4.87 13.20
C VAL A 20 13.31 -5.50 14.45
N ASP A 21 13.25 -6.83 14.54
CA ASP A 21 13.78 -7.59 15.67
C ASP A 21 15.24 -8.00 15.42
N GLU A 22 15.58 -8.41 14.18
CA GLU A 22 16.95 -8.76 13.80
C GLU A 22 17.33 -8.17 12.44
N SER A 23 18.62 -7.91 12.26
CA SER A 23 19.21 -7.48 10.99
C SER A 23 20.53 -8.19 10.77
N GLN A 24 20.60 -9.02 9.72
CA GLN A 24 21.78 -9.79 9.36
C GLN A 24 21.95 -9.83 7.85
N ALA A 25 23.18 -9.61 7.36
CA ALA A 25 23.55 -9.78 5.95
C ALA A 25 22.58 -9.14 4.93
N SER A 26 22.08 -7.93 5.23
CA SER A 26 21.12 -7.18 4.42
C SER A 26 19.68 -7.71 4.39
N GLU A 27 19.36 -8.71 5.20
CA GLU A 27 17.99 -9.15 5.50
C GLU A 27 17.54 -8.62 6.87
N ILE A 28 16.23 -8.45 6.99
CA ILE A 28 15.58 -8.05 8.25
C ILE A 28 14.41 -8.97 8.57
N SER A 29 14.27 -9.28 9.84
CA SER A 29 13.12 -9.98 10.39
C SER A 29 12.48 -9.15 11.49
N GLY A 30 11.22 -9.41 11.79
CA GLY A 30 10.52 -8.69 12.83
C GLY A 30 9.02 -8.86 12.80
N ARG A 31 8.31 -7.80 13.19
CA ARG A 31 6.85 -7.82 13.43
C ARG A 31 6.16 -6.65 12.76
N LEU A 32 5.07 -6.95 12.05
CA LEU A 32 4.13 -6.00 11.45
C LEU A 32 2.91 -5.84 12.36
N TYR A 33 2.62 -4.60 12.75
CA TYR A 33 1.45 -4.22 13.54
C TYR A 33 0.51 -3.38 12.66
N HIS A 34 -0.80 -3.55 12.82
CA HIS A 34 -1.80 -2.71 12.18
C HIS A 34 -3.03 -2.60 13.07
N GLY A 35 -3.81 -1.53 12.90
CA GLY A 35 -4.94 -1.22 13.81
C GLY A 35 -6.13 -2.18 13.74
N TYR A 36 -6.12 -3.15 12.82
CA TYR A 36 -7.23 -4.09 12.57
C TYR A 36 -7.02 -5.47 13.22
N SER A 37 -5.83 -5.74 13.76
CA SER A 37 -5.50 -6.96 14.51
C SER A 37 -4.96 -6.60 15.90
N GLN A 38 -5.21 -7.45 16.89
CA GLN A 38 -4.56 -7.36 18.20
C GLN A 38 -3.18 -8.02 18.20
N GLU A 39 -3.00 -9.05 17.38
CA GLU A 39 -1.76 -9.81 17.29
C GLU A 39 -0.89 -9.31 16.13
N PRO A 40 0.43 -9.13 16.32
CA PRO A 40 1.35 -8.79 15.25
C PRO A 40 1.63 -9.97 14.32
N GLN A 41 1.95 -9.66 13.08
CA GLN A 41 2.35 -10.64 12.08
C GLN A 41 3.87 -10.67 11.95
N SER A 42 4.48 -11.82 12.27
CA SER A 42 5.94 -12.01 12.17
C SER A 42 6.38 -12.21 10.73
N PHE A 43 7.48 -11.56 10.34
CA PHE A 43 8.13 -11.73 9.03
C PHE A 43 9.60 -12.10 9.22
N GLU A 44 10.12 -12.94 8.33
CA GLU A 44 11.50 -13.44 8.34
C GLU A 44 12.42 -12.69 7.38
N ASN A 45 11.85 -12.03 6.37
CA ASN A 45 12.56 -11.26 5.35
C ASN A 45 11.69 -10.16 4.77
N VAL A 46 12.30 -9.25 4.00
CA VAL A 46 11.61 -8.10 3.39
C VAL A 46 10.54 -8.53 2.38
N VAL A 47 10.75 -9.63 1.65
CA VAL A 47 9.78 -10.10 0.64
C VAL A 47 8.48 -10.54 1.31
N GLN A 48 8.56 -11.24 2.43
CA GLN A 48 7.40 -11.65 3.22
C GLN A 48 6.67 -10.44 3.81
N LEU A 49 7.42 -9.45 4.32
CA LEU A 49 6.85 -8.19 4.80
C LEU A 49 6.03 -7.48 3.71
N ILE A 50 6.59 -7.34 2.50
CA ILE A 50 5.89 -6.68 1.37
C ILE A 50 4.61 -7.42 0.99
N ARG A 51 4.63 -8.76 0.96
CA ARG A 51 3.42 -9.56 0.67
C ARG A 51 2.32 -9.31 1.70
N TYR A 52 2.67 -9.32 2.98
CA TYR A 52 1.72 -9.06 4.06
C TYR A 52 1.12 -7.67 4.00
N MET A 53 1.93 -6.66 3.63
CA MET A 53 1.43 -5.31 3.40
C MET A 53 0.45 -5.25 2.24
N ALA A 54 0.76 -5.91 1.11
CA ALA A 54 -0.12 -5.95 -0.05
C ALA A 54 -1.46 -6.63 0.27
N ASP A 55 -1.42 -7.82 0.87
CA ASP A 55 -2.62 -8.56 1.26
C ASP A 55 -3.49 -7.75 2.25
N PHE A 56 -2.84 -7.06 3.18
CA PHE A 56 -3.53 -6.19 4.13
C PHE A 56 -4.19 -5.00 3.43
N TYR A 57 -3.51 -4.30 2.52
CA TYR A 57 -4.09 -3.17 1.78
C TYR A 57 -5.26 -3.59 0.90
N ASP A 58 -5.16 -4.74 0.22
CA ASP A 58 -6.27 -5.30 -0.55
C ASP A 58 -7.46 -5.64 0.35
N SER A 59 -7.21 -6.21 1.53
CA SER A 59 -8.26 -6.60 2.48
C SER A 59 -9.10 -5.42 2.99
N ILE A 60 -8.47 -4.25 3.15
CA ILE A 60 -9.14 -3.02 3.59
C ILE A 60 -9.58 -2.13 2.42
N ARG A 61 -9.34 -2.57 1.18
CA ARG A 61 -9.59 -1.81 -0.05
C ARG A 61 -8.90 -0.44 -0.04
N PHE A 62 -7.64 -0.41 0.37
CA PHE A 62 -6.82 0.79 0.37
C PHE A 62 -5.95 0.87 -0.90
N PRO A 63 -5.82 2.07 -1.50
CA PRO A 63 -6.59 3.28 -1.22
C PRO A 63 -8.07 3.10 -1.62
N GLU A 64 -8.98 3.75 -0.89
CA GLU A 64 -10.42 3.66 -1.19
C GLU A 64 -10.65 4.06 -2.67
N SER A 65 -11.51 3.34 -3.38
CA SER A 65 -11.75 3.56 -4.81
C SER A 65 -12.21 4.98 -5.16
N SER A 66 -12.76 5.71 -4.19
CA SER A 66 -13.14 7.12 -4.31
C SER A 66 -11.97 8.11 -4.23
N VAL A 67 -10.84 7.69 -3.64
CA VAL A 67 -9.59 8.47 -3.58
C VAL A 67 -8.69 8.22 -4.79
N VAL A 68 -8.97 7.19 -5.59
CA VAL A 68 -8.42 7.10 -6.94
C VAL A 68 -8.95 8.30 -7.71
N LEU A 69 -8.05 9.21 -8.07
CA LEU A 69 -8.40 10.40 -8.84
C LEU A 69 -9.17 9.95 -10.08
N ARG A 70 -10.39 10.48 -10.28
CA ARG A 70 -11.09 10.28 -11.53
C ARG A 70 -10.25 10.95 -12.62
N GLU A 71 -9.58 10.14 -13.45
CA GLU A 71 -8.89 10.65 -14.63
C GLU A 71 -9.93 10.95 -15.71
N PHE A 72 -10.20 12.23 -15.95
CA PHE A 72 -10.90 12.71 -17.14
C PHE A 72 -9.89 12.96 -18.26
N SER A 73 -9.03 11.98 -18.59
CA SER A 73 -8.12 12.15 -19.72
C SER A 73 -8.82 11.73 -21.01
N THR A 74 -9.54 12.66 -21.63
CA THR A 74 -9.96 12.52 -23.03
C THR A 74 -8.74 12.34 -23.95
N GLU A 75 -7.60 12.94 -23.59
CA GLU A 75 -6.37 12.87 -24.37
C GLU A 75 -5.70 11.49 -24.36
N LYS A 76 -5.71 10.76 -23.23
CA LYS A 76 -5.04 9.45 -23.14
C LYS A 76 -5.77 8.39 -23.97
N ARG A 77 -7.11 8.37 -23.89
CA ARG A 77 -7.96 7.55 -24.77
C ARG A 77 -7.81 7.94 -26.24
N ALA A 78 -7.80 9.24 -26.55
CA ALA A 78 -7.60 9.70 -27.92
C ALA A 78 -6.21 9.28 -28.45
N MET A 79 -5.16 9.35 -27.63
CA MET A 79 -3.80 8.96 -27.99
C MET A 79 -3.66 7.44 -28.14
N GLU A 80 -4.31 6.65 -27.27
CA GLU A 80 -4.37 5.18 -27.35
C GLU A 80 -5.15 4.73 -28.60
N GLU A 81 -6.31 5.33 -28.89
CA GLU A 81 -7.08 5.07 -30.12
C GLU A 81 -6.34 5.49 -31.40
N LEU A 82 -5.60 6.60 -31.35
CA LEU A 82 -4.72 7.04 -32.45
C LEU A 82 -3.56 6.07 -32.66
N HIS A 83 -2.98 5.55 -31.57
CA HIS A 83 -1.90 4.58 -31.62
C HIS A 83 -2.38 3.24 -32.17
N GLU A 84 -3.55 2.76 -31.73
CA GLU A 84 -4.18 1.52 -32.20
C GLU A 84 -4.56 1.62 -33.69
N LYS A 85 -5.19 2.73 -34.12
CA LYS A 85 -5.49 2.99 -35.54
C LYS A 85 -4.24 3.12 -36.41
N SER A 86 -3.13 3.61 -35.86
CA SER A 86 -1.86 3.71 -36.58
C SER A 86 -1.18 2.34 -36.77
N MET A 87 -1.37 1.41 -35.84
CA MET A 87 -0.87 0.03 -35.96
C MET A 87 -1.75 -0.86 -36.85
N GLU A 88 -3.04 -0.56 -37.00
CA GLU A 88 -3.93 -1.25 -37.96
C GLU A 88 -3.67 -0.89 -39.43
N TYR A 89 -3.03 0.26 -39.68
CA TYR A 89 -2.69 0.75 -41.03
C TYR A 89 -1.26 0.41 -41.48
N GLN A 90 -0.53 -0.39 -40.71
CA GLN A 90 0.75 -1.02 -41.10
C GLN A 90 0.59 -2.53 -41.32
#